data_AF-A0A2V9ZCY1-F1
#
_entry.id   AF-A0A2V9ZCY1-F1
#
_cell.length_a   1.000
_cell.length_b   1.000
_cell.length_c   1.000
_cell.angle_alpha   90.00
_cell.angle_beta   90.00
_cell.angle_gamma   90.00
#
_symmetry.space_group_name_H-M   'P 1'
#
loop_
_entity.id
_entity.type
_entity.pdbx_description
1 polymer ?
#
loop_
_entity_poly.entity_id
_entity_poly.type
_entity_poly.pdbx_seq_one_letter_code
_entity_poly.pdbx_strand_id
1 'polypeptide(L)' 'SQEKEMIEAALAESDGKVSGPLGAAARLGIPQSTLDSKIKSLKINKQRFRKI' A
#
# COMPACT_ATOMS: atom_id res chain seq x y z
N SER A 1 -6.07 -9.93 9.58
CA SER A 1 -5.64 -10.55 8.31
C SER A 1 -4.24 -10.10 7.99
N GLN A 2 -3.26 -11.00 7.98
CA GLN A 2 -1.84 -10.65 7.82
C GLN A 2 -1.57 -9.83 6.55
N GLU A 3 -2.27 -10.13 5.45
CA GLU A 3 -2.10 -9.39 4.19
C GLU A 3 -2.51 -7.91 4.30
N LYS A 4 -3.59 -7.61 5.04
CA LYS A 4 -4.02 -6.24 5.28
C LYS A 4 -2.96 -5.47 6.07
N GLU A 5 -2.41 -6.12 7.10
CA GLU A 5 -1.39 -5.53 7.98
C GLU A 5 -0.07 -5.28 7.24
N MET A 6 0.37 -6.21 6.37
CA MET A 6 1.55 -6.00 5.51
C MET A 6 1.36 -4.80 4.58
N ILE A 7 0.17 -4.66 3.99
CA ILE A 7 -0.14 -3.53 3.09
C ILE A 7 -0.23 -2.22 3.88
N GLU A 8 -0.86 -2.23 5.06
CA GLU A 8 -0.94 -1.05 5.93
C GLU A 8 0.44 -0.61 6.42
N ALA A 9 1.32 -1.55 6.80
CA ALA A 9 2.70 -1.27 7.17
C ALA A 9 3.48 -0.67 5.98
N ALA A 10 3.39 -1.28 4.80
CA ALA A 10 4.05 -0.76 3.60
C ALA A 10 3.53 0.61 3.18
N LEU A 11 2.21 0.86 3.33
CA LEU A 11 1.60 2.17 3.08
C LEU A 11 2.04 3.21 4.10
N ALA A 12 2.12 2.86 5.39
CA ALA A 12 2.61 3.75 6.43
C ALA A 12 4.07 4.13 6.20
N GLU A 13 4.88 3.16 5.82
CA GLU A 13 6.29 3.34 5.48
C GLU A 13 6.54 4.13 4.19
N SER A 14 5.56 4.15 3.28
CA SER A 14 5.63 4.83 1.99
C SER A 14 4.86 6.16 1.98
N ASP A 15 4.43 6.64 3.15
CA ASP A 15 3.62 7.86 3.29
C ASP A 15 2.35 7.86 2.41
N GLY A 16 1.68 6.70 2.38
CA GLY A 16 0.47 6.48 1.57
C GLY A 16 0.71 6.43 0.06
N LYS A 17 1.95 6.48 -0.42
CA LYS A 17 2.26 6.25 -1.83
C LYS A 17 2.10 4.77 -2.16
N VAL A 18 1.17 4.46 -3.05
CA VAL A 18 1.04 3.13 -3.68
C VAL A 18 2.04 2.98 -4.82
N SER A 19 2.39 4.08 -5.47
CA SER A 19 3.03 4.15 -6.78
C SER A 19 4.42 4.76 -6.72
N GLY A 20 5.32 4.29 -7.60
CA GLY A 20 6.69 4.82 -7.73
C GLY A 20 7.74 4.02 -6.95
N PRO A 21 9.03 4.36 -7.11
CA PRO A 21 10.16 3.62 -6.52
C PRO A 21 10.17 3.62 -4.99
N LEU A 22 9.54 4.63 -4.37
CA LEU A 22 9.37 4.76 -2.92
C LEU A 22 7.96 4.37 -2.45
N GLY A 23 7.15 3.76 -3.32
CA GLY A 23 5.78 3.37 -3.00
C GLY A 23 5.69 2.00 -2.32
N ALA A 24 4.55 1.75 -1.67
CA ALA A 24 4.27 0.51 -0.96
C ALA A 24 4.36 -0.72 -1.88
N ALA A 25 4.03 -0.58 -3.17
CA ALA A 25 4.17 -1.65 -4.15
C ALA A 25 5.65 -2.04 -4.36
N ALA A 26 6.53 -1.04 -4.50
CA ALA A 26 7.96 -1.25 -4.64
C ALA A 26 8.56 -1.85 -3.37
N ARG A 27 8.12 -1.40 -2.18
CA ARG A 27 8.58 -1.96 -0.89
C ARG A 27 8.16 -3.41 -0.69
N LEU A 28 6.96 -3.77 -1.12
CA LEU A 28 6.46 -5.14 -1.10
C LEU A 28 7.01 -5.99 -2.27
N GLY A 29 7.74 -5.40 -3.21
CA GLY A 29 8.26 -6.10 -4.39
C GLY A 29 7.17 -6.61 -5.34
N ILE A 30 5.97 -6.02 -5.28
CA ILE A 30 4.83 -6.42 -6.11
C ILE A 30 4.46 -5.35 -7.13
N PRO A 31 3.81 -5.72 -8.24
CA PRO A 31 3.27 -4.75 -9.18
C PRO A 31 2.25 -3.82 -8.51
N GLN A 32 2.25 -2.55 -8.89
CA GLN A 32 1.25 -1.58 -8.43
C GLN A 32 -0.19 -2.06 -8.69
N SER A 33 -0.44 -2.74 -9.81
CA SER A 33 -1.75 -3.32 -10.14
C SER A 33 -2.18 -4.36 -9.11
N THR A 34 -1.26 -5.24 -8.67
CA THR A 34 -1.52 -6.23 -7.62
C THR A 34 -1.85 -5.55 -6.30
N LEU A 35 -1.08 -4.52 -5.94
CA LEU A 35 -1.34 -3.77 -4.73
C LEU A 35 -2.68 -3.04 -4.78
N ASP A 36 -3.05 -2.42 -5.90
CA ASP A 36 -4.34 -1.73 -6.07
C ASP A 36 -5.52 -2.70 -5.98
N SER A 37 -5.40 -3.91 -6.57
CA SER A 37 -6.40 -4.97 -6.42
C SER A 37 -6.55 -5.43 -4.97
N LYS A 38 -5.44 -5.63 -4.24
CA LYS A 38 -5.48 -6.00 -2.81
C LYS A 38 -6.07 -4.88 -1.94
N ILE A 39 -5.70 -3.63 -2.21
CA ILE A 39 -6.24 -2.44 -1.52
C ILE A 39 -7.76 -2.36 -1.72
N LYS A 40 -8.26 -2.54 -2.94
CA LYS A 40 -9.69 -2.56 -3.24
C LYS A 40 -10.41 -3.74 -2.58
N SER A 41 -9.84 -4.95 -2.67
CA SER A 41 -10.41 -6.16 -2.09
C SER A 41 -10.50 -6.10 -0.57
N LEU A 42 -9.46 -5.57 0.08
CA LEU A 42 -9.35 -5.44 1.54
C LEU A 42 -9.90 -4.11 2.07
N LYS A 43 -10.46 -3.27 1.20
CA LYS A 43 -10.98 -1.93 1.51
C LYS A 43 -10.00 -1.08 2.33
N ILE A 44 -8.71 -1.12 1.99
CA ILE A 44 -7.67 -0.37 2.69
C ILE A 44 -7.73 1.09 2.24
N ASN A 45 -7.78 2.02 3.18
CA ASN A 45 -7.80 3.44 2.84
C ASN A 45 -6.37 3.99 2.73
N LYS A 46 -5.82 3.96 1.51
CA LYS A 46 -4.49 4.49 1.19
C LYS A 46 -4.30 5.98 1.51
N GLN A 47 -5.38 6.77 1.54
CA GLN A 47 -5.33 8.20 1.88
C GLN A 47 -5.10 8.44 3.37
N ARG A 48 -5.43 7.48 4.24
CA ARG A 48 -5.21 7.61 5.69
C ARG A 48 -3.72 7.59 6.07
N PHE A 49 -2.88 7.07 5.18
CA PHE A 49 -1.43 6.98 5.36
C PHE A 49 -0.67 8.11 4.67
N ARG A 50 -1.35 8.93 3.86
CA ARG A 50 -0.76 10.10 3.24
C ARG A 50 -0.63 11.18 4.31
N LYS A 51 0.59 11.52 4.74
CA LYS A 51 0.78 12.69 5.60
C LYS A 51 0.59 13.95 4.73
N ILE A 52 -0.18 14.88 5.27
CA ILE A 52 -0.40 16.21 4.71
C ILE A 52 0.82 17.05 5.03
#